data_AF-Q7M0V4-F1
#
_entry.id   AF-Q7M0V4-F1
#
_cell.length_a   1.000
_cell.length_b   1.000
_cell.length_c   1.000
_cell.angle_alpha   90.00
_cell.angle_beta   90.00
_cell.angle_gamma   90.00
#
_symmetry.space_group_name_H-M   'P 1'
#
loop_
_entity.id
_entity.type
_entity.pdbx_description
1 polymer ?
#
loop_
_entity_poly.entity_id
_entity_poly.type
_entity_poly.pdbx_seq_one_letter_code
_entity_poly.pdbx_strand_id
1 'polypeptide(L)' 'SYQPTPEDRFTFGLWTVGWQGRDPFGDATRPALD' A
#
# COMPACT_ATOMS: atom_id res chain seq x y z
N SER A 1 15.59 -18.99 -4.67
CA SER A 1 15.08 -17.70 -5.16
C SER A 1 13.65 -17.56 -4.67
N TYR A 2 13.26 -16.40 -4.16
CA TYR A 2 11.92 -16.12 -3.61
C TYR A 2 11.22 -15.00 -4.40
N GLN A 3 11.47 -14.92 -5.70
CA GLN A 3 10.88 -13.89 -6.55
C GLN A 3 9.41 -14.25 -6.84
N PRO A 4 8.44 -13.42 -6.43
CA PRO A 4 7.03 -13.70 -6.71
C PRO A 4 6.74 -13.59 -8.21
N THR A 5 5.83 -14.42 -8.70
CA THR A 5 5.30 -14.39 -10.06
C THR A 5 3.79 -14.15 -10.07
N PRO A 6 3.18 -13.76 -11.20
CA PRO A 6 1.73 -13.59 -11.29
C PRO A 6 0.93 -14.87 -10.95
N GLU A 7 1.50 -16.06 -11.17
CA GLU A 7 0.89 -17.36 -10.85
C GLU A 7 0.68 -17.57 -9.35
N ASP A 8 1.44 -16.85 -8.50
CA ASP A 8 1.25 -16.84 -7.04
C ASP A 8 -0.01 -16.07 -6.61
N ARG A 9 -0.57 -15.24 -7.51
CA ARG A 9 -1.83 -14.51 -7.34
C ARG A 9 -1.87 -13.60 -6.11
N PHE A 10 -0.74 -12.98 -5.77
CA PHE A 10 -0.74 -11.89 -4.80
C PHE A 10 -1.53 -10.69 -5.35
N THR A 11 -2.39 -10.14 -4.51
CA THR A 11 -3.15 -8.94 -4.82
C THR A 11 -3.10 -7.99 -3.64
N PHE A 12 -3.21 -6.69 -3.93
CA PHE A 12 -3.21 -5.63 -2.94
C PHE A 12 -4.34 -4.68 -3.27
N GLY A 13 -5.10 -4.29 -2.26
CA GLY A 13 -6.07 -3.23 -2.39
C GLY A 13 -5.41 -1.87 -2.53
N LEU A 14 -5.98 -0.96 -3.32
CA LEU A 14 -5.44 0.40 -3.46
C LEU A 14 -5.30 1.12 -2.12
N TRP A 15 -6.16 0.83 -1.14
CA TRP A 15 -6.11 1.44 0.18
C TRP A 15 -4.87 1.02 0.99
N THR A 16 -4.21 -0.09 0.67
CA THR A 16 -3.02 -0.56 1.41
C THR A 16 -1.81 0.27 0.99
N VAL A 17 -1.49 0.24 -0.30
CA VAL A 17 -0.35 0.98 -0.87
C VAL A 17 -0.61 2.49 -0.89
N GLY A 18 -1.88 2.90 -1.03
CA GLY A 18 -2.31 4.31 -1.05
C GLY A 18 -2.61 4.92 0.32
N TRP A 19 -2.46 4.18 1.43
CA TRP A 19 -2.64 4.79 2.75
C TRP A 19 -1.65 5.93 2.93
N GLN A 20 -2.13 7.14 3.26
CA GLN A 20 -1.28 8.32 3.38
C GLN A 20 -0.58 8.45 4.74
N GLY A 21 -0.83 7.53 5.69
CA GLY A 21 -0.19 7.56 7.01
C GLY A 21 -0.93 8.37 8.08
N ARG A 22 -2.11 8.96 7.79
CA ARG A 22 -2.89 9.69 8.80
C ARG A 22 -3.44 8.73 9.86
N ASP A 23 -3.36 9.14 11.11
CA ASP A 23 -3.88 8.42 12.26
C ASP A 23 -4.58 9.39 13.26
N PRO A 24 -5.15 8.92 14.38
CA PRO A 24 -5.85 9.80 15.33
C PRO A 24 -4.98 10.85 16.02
N PHE A 25 -3.66 10.72 15.94
CA PHE A 25 -2.68 11.53 16.66
C PHE A 25 -1.79 12.37 15.73
N GLY A 26 -1.89 12.18 14.42
CA GLY A 26 -1.05 12.87 13.46
C GLY A 26 -1.66 12.95 12.06
N ASP A 27 -1.26 14.00 11.35
CA ASP A 27 -1.64 14.23 9.96
C ASP A 27 -0.97 13.25 8.99
N ALA A 28 -1.43 13.27 7.73
CA ALA A 28 -0.85 12.47 6.66
C ALA A 28 0.63 12.81 6.41
N THR A 29 1.44 11.78 6.16
CA THR A 29 2.89 11.90 5.92
C THR A 29 3.28 11.63 4.47
N ARG A 30 2.34 11.14 3.65
CA ARG A 30 2.56 10.80 2.23
C ARG A 30 1.54 11.51 1.33
N PRO A 31 1.92 11.93 0.11
CA PRO A 31 0.96 12.39 -0.89
C PRO A 31 0.04 11.25 -1.32
N ALA A 32 -1.08 11.59 -1.96
CA ALA A 32 -1.94 10.59 -2.57
C ALA A 32 -1.21 9.89 -3.72
N LEU A 33 -1.49 8.59 -3.88
CA LEU A 33 -1.02 7.80 -5.00
C LEU A 33 -2.03 7.95 -6.16
N ASP A 34 -1.54 8.13 -7.38
CA ASP A 34 -2.33 8.07 -8.63
C ASP A 34 -2.57 6.62 -9.06
#